data_AF-G0VLN4-F1
#
_entry.id   AF-G0VLN4-F1
#
_cell.length_a   1.000
_cell.length_b   1.000
_cell.length_c   1.000
_cell.angle_alpha   90.00
_cell.angle_beta   90.00
_cell.angle_gamma   90.00
#
_symmetry.space_group_name_H-M   'P 1'
#
loop_
_entity.id
_entity.type
_entity.pdbx_description
1 polymer ?
#
loop_
_entity_poly.entity_id
_entity_poly.type
_entity_poly.pdbx_seq_one_letter_code
_entity_poly.pdbx_strand_id
1 'polypeptide(L)' 'MPNENTNAQSGYFTQERIQGDLDYRRAQDIAKGMLDDGLISVAEFNKLTAINRETFSPLFAEIMPKIP' A
#
# COMPACT_ATOMS: atom_id res chain seq x y z
N MET A 1 -1.03 39.43 6.68
CA MET A 1 -1.72 38.37 7.43
C MET A 1 -1.45 37.07 6.70
N PRO A 2 -0.79 36.06 7.30
CA PRO A 2 -0.46 34.84 6.57
C PRO A 2 -1.70 33.96 6.42
N ASN A 3 -2.05 33.74 5.15
CA ASN A 3 -2.77 32.61 4.57
C ASN A 3 -3.25 31.50 5.52
N GLU A 4 -4.51 31.57 5.92
CA GLU A 4 -5.26 30.39 6.38
C GLU A 4 -5.51 29.47 5.18
N ASN A 5 -4.51 28.69 4.79
CA ASN A 5 -4.74 27.46 4.05
C ASN A 5 -5.38 26.51 5.06
N THR A 6 -6.70 26.53 5.12
CA THR A 6 -7.52 25.70 5.99
C THR A 6 -7.22 24.25 5.62
N ASN A 7 -6.27 23.65 6.34
CA ASN A 7 -5.90 22.25 6.22
C ASN A 7 -7.07 21.42 6.72
N ALA A 8 -8.05 21.19 5.84
CA ALA A 8 -8.99 20.11 6.02
C ALA A 8 -8.21 18.81 5.84
N GLN A 9 -7.42 18.42 6.85
CA GLN A 9 -7.07 17.03 7.04
C GLN A 9 -8.40 16.31 7.22
N SER A 10 -8.96 15.81 6.12
CA SER A 10 -9.96 14.77 6.18
C SER A 10 -9.42 13.72 7.15
N GLY A 11 -10.20 13.33 8.17
CA GLY A 11 -9.81 12.26 9.10
C GLY A 11 -9.49 10.94 8.39
N TYR A 12 -9.75 10.85 7.08
CA TYR A 12 -9.31 9.78 6.21
C TYR A 12 -7.79 9.76 5.94
N PHE A 13 -7.11 10.91 5.83
CA PHE A 13 -5.68 10.99 5.51
C PHE A 13 -4.83 11.23 6.76
N THR A 14 -4.95 10.34 7.75
CA THR A 14 -4.08 10.40 8.92
C THR A 14 -2.64 10.01 8.56
N GLN A 15 -1.69 10.39 9.41
CA GLN A 15 -0.28 10.03 9.22
C GLN A 15 -0.09 8.52 9.14
N GLU A 16 -0.83 7.74 9.92
CA GLU A 16 -0.78 6.28 9.95
C GLU A 16 -1.21 5.68 8.59
N ARG A 17 -2.25 6.23 7.96
CA ARG A 17 -2.73 5.73 6.68
C ARG A 17 -1.82 6.12 5.52
N ILE A 18 -1.21 7.30 5.59
CA ILE A 18 -0.16 7.71 4.66
C ILE A 18 1.05 6.79 4.79
N GLN A 19 1.46 6.48 6.02
CA GLN A 19 2.58 5.57 6.28
C GLN A 19 2.28 4.17 5.76
N GLY A 20 1.06 3.65 5.98
CA GLY A 20 0.61 2.38 5.42
C GLY A 20 0.66 2.31 3.89
N ASP A 21 0.28 3.39 3.18
CA ASP A 21 0.42 3.44 1.71
C ASP A 21 1.89 3.36 1.26
N LEU A 22 2.78 4.09 1.93
CA LEU A 22 4.20 4.09 1.63
C LEU A 22 4.85 2.73 1.89
N ASP A 23 4.50 2.10 3.01
CA ASP A 23 5.03 0.78 3.39
C ASP A 23 4.48 -0.33 2.48
N TYR A 24 3.20 -0.27 2.12
CA TYR A 24 2.62 -1.17 1.13
C TYR A 24 3.36 -1.08 -0.21
N ARG A 25 3.61 0.15 -0.72
CA ARG A 25 4.35 0.36 -1.97
C ARG A 25 5.73 -0.30 -1.90
N ARG A 26 6.48 -0.04 -0.82
CA ARG A 26 7.82 -0.63 -0.63
C ARG A 26 7.78 -2.16 -0.59
N ALA A 27 6.82 -2.75 0.12
CA ALA A 27 6.69 -4.20 0.22
C ALA A 27 6.32 -4.83 -1.13
N GLN A 28 5.47 -4.17 -1.92
CA GLN A 28 5.12 -4.63 -3.26
C GLN A 28 6.30 -4.52 -4.24
N ASP A 29 7.12 -3.48 -4.15
CA ASP A 29 8.32 -3.34 -4.98
C ASP A 29 9.32 -4.48 -4.69
N ILE A 30 9.51 -4.82 -3.41
CA ILE A 30 10.34 -5.97 -3.00
C ILE A 30 9.77 -7.28 -3.53
N ALA A 31 8.46 -7.52 -3.34
CA ALA A 31 7.80 -8.72 -3.84
C ALA A 31 7.91 -8.85 -5.37
N LYS A 32 7.83 -7.72 -6.09
CA LYS A 32 7.98 -7.69 -7.54
C LYS A 32 9.41 -8.02 -7.96
N GLY A 33 10.41 -7.50 -7.25
CA GLY A 33 11.82 -7.89 -7.44
C GLY A 33 12.03 -9.38 -7.24
N MET A 34 11.49 -9.97 -6.16
CA MET A 34 11.58 -11.41 -5.91
C MET A 34 10.93 -12.24 -7.03
N LEU A 35 9.82 -11.78 -7.59
CA LEU A 35 9.16 -12.44 -8.73
C LEU A 35 10.02 -12.34 -10.00
N ASP A 36 10.55 -11.15 -10.29
CA ASP A 36 11.36 -10.89 -11.48
C ASP A 36 12.67 -11.67 -11.47
N ASP A 37 13.27 -11.85 -10.28
CA ASP A 37 14.47 -12.65 -10.06
C ASP A 37 14.18 -14.17 -10.03
N GLY A 38 12.90 -14.58 -10.15
CA GLY A 38 12.49 -15.99 -10.12
C GLY A 38 12.60 -16.66 -8.75
N LEU A 39 12.70 -15.88 -7.66
CA LEU A 39 12.78 -16.39 -6.29
C LEU A 39 11.43 -16.86 -5.75
N ILE A 40 10.33 -16.32 -6.29
CA ILE A 40 8.96 -16.72 -5.97
C ILE A 40 8.15 -16.90 -7.25
N SER A 41 7.16 -17.79 -7.20
CA SER A 41 6.19 -17.97 -8.27
C SER A 41 5.15 -16.85 -8.30
N VAL A 42 4.40 -16.75 -9.40
CA VAL A 42 3.24 -15.85 -9.52
C VAL A 42 2.21 -16.12 -8.42
N ALA A 43 1.97 -17.39 -8.08
CA ALA A 43 1.03 -17.77 -7.03
C ALA A 43 1.50 -17.31 -5.64
N GLU A 44 2.81 -17.36 -5.36
CA GLU A 44 3.39 -16.84 -4.12
C GLU A 44 3.39 -15.31 -4.09
N PHE A 45 3.66 -14.65 -5.21
CA PHE A 45 3.54 -13.20 -5.35
C PHE A 45 2.11 -12.71 -5.05
N ASN A 46 1.09 -13.41 -5.54
CA ASN A 46 -0.31 -13.07 -5.26
C ASN A 46 -0.64 -13.25 -3.77
N LYS A 47 -0.19 -14.34 -3.14
CA LYS A 47 -0.35 -14.54 -1.68
C LYS A 47 0.34 -13.43 -0.89
N LEU A 48 1.58 -13.09 -1.25
CA LEU A 48 2.35 -12.04 -0.59
C LEU A 48 1.70 -10.66 -0.80
N THR A 49 1.15 -10.41 -1.99
CA THR A 49 0.39 -9.18 -2.28
C THR A 49 -0.84 -9.05 -1.38
N ALA A 50 -1.54 -10.16 -1.09
CA ALA A 50 -2.68 -10.17 -0.18
C ALA A 50 -2.23 -9.86 1.26
N ILE A 51 -1.16 -10.53 1.72
CA ILE A 51 -0.58 -10.30 3.05
C ILE A 51 -0.10 -8.86 3.21
N ASN A 52 0.59 -8.31 2.21
CA ASN A 52 1.06 -6.93 2.23
C ASN A 52 -0.12 -5.94 2.30
N ARG A 53 -1.18 -6.17 1.51
CA ARG A 53 -2.38 -5.31 1.53
C ARG A 53 -3.06 -5.33 2.90
N GLU A 54 -3.20 -6.50 3.52
CA GLU A 54 -3.77 -6.64 4.87
C GLU A 54 -2.89 -5.97 5.92
N THR A 55 -1.58 -6.25 5.88
CA THR A 55 -0.60 -5.78 6.88
C THR A 55 -0.47 -4.26 6.88
N PHE A 56 -0.34 -3.66 5.71
CA PHE A 56 -0.07 -2.23 5.59
C PHE A 56 -1.33 -1.38 5.43
N SER A 57 -2.48 -2.00 5.10
CA SER A 57 -3.76 -1.32 4.94
C SER A 57 -3.65 -0.01 4.15
N PRO A 58 -3.14 -0.05 2.89
CA PRO A 58 -2.88 1.15 2.10
C PRO A 58 -4.15 1.96 1.87
N LEU A 59 -3.96 3.22 1.46
CA LEU A 59 -5.08 4.09 1.10
C LEU A 59 -5.96 3.42 0.04
N PHE A 60 -7.28 3.49 0.22
CA PHE A 60 -8.27 2.92 -0.68
C PHE A 60 -8.22 1.39 -0.83
N ALA A 61 -7.63 0.67 0.12
CA ALA A 61 -7.62 -0.80 0.14
C ALA A 61 -9.02 -1.41 -0.07
N GLU A 62 -10.08 -0.73 0.36
CA GLU A 62 -11.47 -1.18 0.27
C GLU A 62 -11.99 -1.26 -1.18
N ILE A 63 -11.41 -0.49 -2.10
CA ILE A 63 -11.82 -0.42 -3.52
C ILE A 63 -10.77 -0.96 -4.48
N MET A 64 -9.63 -1.44 -3.97
CA MET A 64 -8.60 -2.04 -4.81
C MET A 64 -9.12 -3.35 -5.46
N PRO A 65 -8.64 -3.70 -6.68
CA PRO A 65 -9.09 -4.91 -7.36
C PRO A 65 -8.72 -6.16 -6.57
N LYS A 66 -9.51 -7.23 -6.77
CA LYS A 66 -9.23 -8.55 -6.21
C LYS A 66 -7.91 -9.07 -6.77
N ILE A 67 -7.17 -9.75 -5.90
CA ILE A 67 -5.91 -10.40 -6.28
C ILE A 67 -6.28 -11.74 -6.93
N PRO A 68 -5.68 -12.10 -8.09
CA PRO A 68 -5.97 -13.33 -8.81
C PRO A 68 -5.62 -14.61 -8.06
#